data_AF-A0A355WDQ7-F1
#
_entry.id   AF-A0A355WDQ7-F1
#
_cell.length_a   1.000
_cell.length_b   1.000
_cell.length_c   1.000
_cell.angle_alpha   90.00
_cell.angle_beta   90.00
_cell.angle_gamma   90.00
#
_symmetry.space_group_name_H-M   'P 1'
#
loop_
_entity.id
_entity.type
_entity.pdbx_description
1 polymer ?
#
loop_
_entity_poly.entity_id
_entity_poly.type
_entity_poly.pdbx_seq_one_letter_code
_entity_poly.pdbx_strand_id
1 'polypeptide(L)'
;MELKKEQYTKQEVQEMLKGLNKQVADLTVNLTTATEKAKEIDTLKKDNLNNSIKVEMLKNGLDESLFDLVVSDDLEGSKTKITKLMDLQKKQKIDNSYKPNEHKNDDAYSVAEKNKDVEGMLKSKFSKLFQ
;
A
#
# COMPACT_ATOMS: atom_id res chain seq x y z
N MET A 1 8.10 51.69 12.88
CA MET A 1 8.97 52.89 12.99
C MET A 1 8.14 53.96 13.66
N GLU A 2 8.61 54.49 14.79
CA GLU A 2 8.03 55.70 15.36
C GLU A 2 8.81 56.90 14.86
N LEU A 3 8.13 57.79 14.13
CA LEU A 3 8.73 59.02 13.64
C LEU A 3 8.61 60.08 14.74
N LYS A 4 9.75 60.53 15.28
CA LYS A 4 9.83 61.46 16.41
C LYS A 4 10.03 62.93 16.00
N LYS A 5 10.22 63.21 14.71
CA LYS A 5 10.44 64.56 14.18
C LYS A 5 9.33 64.95 13.21
N GLU A 6 8.93 66.22 13.25
CA GLU A 6 7.99 66.83 12.30
C GLU A 6 8.54 66.85 10.86
N GLN A 7 9.87 66.95 10.69
CA GLN A 7 10.54 66.97 9.39
C GLN A 7 11.86 66.17 9.44
N TYR A 8 12.14 65.42 8.38
CA TYR A 8 13.35 64.61 8.22
C TYR A 8 14.20 65.13 7.06
N THR A 9 15.51 65.08 7.22
CA THR A 9 16.45 65.40 6.15
C THR A 9 16.49 64.28 5.10
N LYS A 10 16.92 64.62 3.87
CA LYS A 10 17.08 63.64 2.79
C LYS A 10 18.04 62.50 3.18
N GLN A 11 19.09 62.78 3.94
CA GLN A 11 20.06 61.79 4.40
C GLN A 11 19.46 60.81 5.41
N GLU A 12 18.72 61.31 6.41
CA GLU A 12 18.04 60.46 7.40
C GLU A 12 17.02 59.53 6.73
N VAL A 13 16.27 60.04 5.74
CA VAL A 13 15.34 59.22 4.96
C VAL A 13 16.07 58.17 4.13
N GLN A 14 17.21 58.50 3.51
CA GLN A 14 18.01 57.54 2.76
C GLN A 14 18.59 56.42 3.64
N GLU A 15 19.04 56.71 4.86
CA GLU A 15 19.50 55.68 5.79
C GLU A 15 18.38 54.76 6.26
N MET A 16 17.21 55.33 6.59
CA MET A 16 16.02 54.54 6.94
C MET A 16 15.60 53.61 5.78
N LEU A 17 15.61 54.12 4.55
CA LEU A 17 15.30 53.33 3.34
C LEU A 17 16.36 52.26 3.06
N LYS A 18 17.64 52.52 3.31
CA LYS A 18 18.70 51.49 3.16
C LYS A 18 18.48 50.32 4.10
N GLY A 19 18.15 50.59 5.37
CA GLY A 19 17.84 49.54 6.35
C GLY A 19 16.63 48.70 5.94
N LEU A 20 15.56 49.36 5.52
CA LEU A 20 14.35 48.70 5.00
C LEU A 20 14.63 47.88 3.74
N ASN A 21 15.38 48.41 2.77
CA ASN A 21 15.74 47.69 1.55
C ASN A 21 16.56 46.44 1.84
N LYS A 22 17.48 46.51 2.82
CA LYS A 22 18.24 45.34 3.26
C LYS A 22 17.33 44.29 3.90
N GLN A 23 16.44 44.68 4.79
CA GLN A 23 15.46 43.76 5.39
C GLN A 23 14.54 43.13 4.35
N VAL A 24 14.08 43.90 3.36
CA VAL A 24 13.28 43.39 2.25
C VAL A 24 14.08 42.39 1.41
N ALA A 25 15.34 42.68 1.10
CA ALA A 25 16.20 41.76 0.36
C ALA A 25 16.44 40.45 1.13
N ASP A 26 16.78 40.54 2.42
CA ASP A 26 17.01 39.38 3.29
C ASP A 26 15.72 38.54 3.44
N LEU A 27 14.56 39.18 3.63
CA LEU A 27 13.27 38.50 3.68
C LEU A 27 12.91 37.83 2.35
N THR A 28 13.22 38.48 1.23
CA THR A 28 12.98 37.90 -0.11
C THR A 28 13.80 36.64 -0.30
N VAL A 29 15.09 36.65 0.04
CA VAL A 29 15.98 35.47 -0.04
C VAL A 29 15.51 34.35 0.90
N ASN A 30 15.11 34.69 2.12
CA ASN A 30 14.58 33.70 3.05
C ASN A 30 13.28 33.08 2.55
N LEU A 31 12.39 33.88 1.96
CA LEU A 31 11.13 33.41 1.40
C LEU A 31 11.34 32.48 0.20
N THR A 32 12.26 32.83 -0.72
CA THR A 32 12.57 31.95 -1.86
C THR A 32 13.14 30.63 -1.38
N THR A 33 14.10 30.66 -0.45
CA THR A 33 14.70 29.46 0.15
C THR A 33 13.66 28.61 0.88
N ALA A 34 12.76 29.22 1.65
CA ALA A 34 11.69 28.51 2.34
C ALA A 34 10.72 27.87 1.36
N THR A 35 10.41 28.56 0.26
CA THR A 35 9.53 28.03 -0.80
C THR A 35 10.15 26.83 -1.51
N GLU A 36 11.46 26.88 -1.78
CA GLU A 36 12.20 25.75 -2.37
C GLU A 36 12.22 24.54 -1.43
N LYS A 37 12.56 24.75 -0.15
CA LYS A 37 12.55 23.69 0.86
C LYS A 37 11.15 23.09 1.06
N ALA A 38 10.09 23.90 0.99
CA ALA A 38 8.72 23.40 1.09
C ALA A 38 8.40 22.42 -0.06
N LYS A 39 8.79 22.75 -1.29
CA LYS A 39 8.62 21.86 -2.45
C LYS A 39 9.41 20.55 -2.27
N GLU A 40 10.65 20.64 -1.79
CA GLU A 40 11.49 19.47 -1.52
C GLU A 40 10.89 18.55 -0.45
N ILE A 41 10.35 19.14 0.63
CA ILE A 41 9.65 18.39 1.68
C ILE A 41 8.43 17.67 1.12
N ASP A 42 7.66 18.30 0.24
CA ASP A 42 6.48 17.67 -0.37
C ASP A 42 6.86 16.50 -1.28
N THR A 43 7.97 16.63 -2.03
CA THR A 43 8.51 15.50 -2.81
C THR A 43 9.00 14.37 -1.90
N LEU A 44 9.77 14.69 -0.86
CA LEU A 44 10.29 13.69 0.07
C LEU A 44 9.17 12.97 0.83
N LYS A 45 8.10 13.65 1.19
CA LYS A 45 6.92 13.03 1.82
C LYS A 45 6.27 12.01 0.89
N LYS A 46 6.07 12.36 -0.39
CA LYS A 46 5.50 11.43 -1.39
C LYS A 46 6.40 10.23 -1.61
N ASP A 47 7.71 10.46 -1.76
CA ASP A 47 8.67 9.38 -1.97
C ASP A 47 8.75 8.45 -0.76
N ASN A 48 8.72 9.00 0.46
CA ASN A 48 8.71 8.20 1.69
C ASN A 48 7.45 7.35 1.80
N LEU A 49 6.28 7.92 1.48
CA LEU A 49 5.03 7.15 1.43
C LEU A 49 5.12 6.03 0.40
N ASN A 50 5.56 6.32 -0.82
CA ASN A 50 5.72 5.32 -1.88
C ASN A 50 6.67 4.19 -1.48
N ASN A 51 7.82 4.53 -0.88
CA ASN A 51 8.78 3.56 -0.39
C ASN A 51 8.20 2.71 0.75
N SER A 52 7.45 3.32 1.66
CA SER A 52 6.77 2.60 2.75
C SER A 52 5.76 1.59 2.20
N ILE A 53 4.98 1.97 1.18
CA ILE A 53 4.05 1.08 0.49
C ILE A 53 4.80 -0.08 -0.19
N LYS A 54 5.87 0.20 -0.92
CA LYS A 54 6.70 -0.84 -1.57
C LYS A 54 7.30 -1.82 -0.56
N VAL A 55 7.79 -1.33 0.57
CA VAL A 55 8.29 -2.18 1.66
C VAL A 55 7.18 -3.09 2.18
N GLU A 56 5.97 -2.57 2.38
CA GLU A 56 4.83 -3.40 2.79
C GLU A 56 4.44 -4.43 1.72
N MET A 57 4.50 -4.08 0.43
CA MET A 57 4.28 -5.04 -0.65
C MET A 57 5.28 -6.20 -0.59
N LEU A 58 6.57 -5.88 -0.51
CA LEU A 58 7.66 -6.86 -0.46
C LEU A 58 7.55 -7.77 0.77
N LYS A 59 7.21 -7.21 1.94
CA LYS A 59 6.94 -7.99 3.16
C LYS A 59 5.82 -9.01 2.96
N ASN A 60 4.83 -8.67 2.14
CA ASN A 60 3.68 -9.51 1.83
C ASN A 60 3.90 -10.40 0.59
N GLY A 61 5.11 -10.42 0.03
CA GLY A 61 5.46 -11.25 -1.13
C GLY A 61 4.84 -10.77 -2.45
N LEU A 62 4.41 -9.51 -2.52
CA LEU A 62 3.96 -8.87 -3.76
C LEU A 62 5.15 -8.22 -4.46
N ASP A 63 5.20 -8.39 -5.79
CA ASP A 63 6.21 -7.79 -6.64
C ASP A 63 5.97 -6.28 -6.81
N GLU A 64 7.05 -5.48 -6.88
CA GLU A 64 6.97 -4.02 -7.05
C GLU A 64 6.25 -3.61 -8.36
N SER A 65 6.22 -4.44 -9.39
CA SER A 65 5.46 -4.18 -10.63
C SER A 65 3.95 -3.99 -10.38
N LEU A 66 3.43 -4.45 -9.24
CA LEU A 66 2.03 -4.28 -8.85
C LEU A 66 1.78 -2.98 -8.07
N PHE A 67 2.79 -2.11 -7.95
CA PHE A 67 2.72 -0.89 -7.12
C PHE A 67 1.55 0.01 -7.51
N ASP A 68 1.33 0.20 -8.82
CA ASP A 68 0.23 1.02 -9.36
C ASP A 68 -1.16 0.54 -8.92
N LEU A 69 -1.30 -0.75 -8.56
CA LEU A 69 -2.57 -1.32 -8.08
C LEU A 69 -2.83 -1.03 -6.61
N VAL A 70 -1.78 -0.73 -5.84
CA VAL A 70 -1.87 -0.55 -4.38
C VAL A 70 -1.57 0.86 -3.91
N VAL A 71 -0.98 1.71 -4.74
CA VAL A 71 -0.68 3.11 -4.39
C VAL A 71 -1.94 3.84 -3.91
N SER A 72 -1.81 4.62 -2.85
CA SER A 72 -2.87 5.39 -2.22
C SER A 72 -2.28 6.62 -1.54
N ASP A 73 -3.13 7.58 -1.15
CA ASP A 73 -2.71 8.81 -0.46
C ASP A 73 -2.16 8.56 0.95
N ASP A 74 -2.38 7.36 1.48
CA ASP A 74 -1.92 6.94 2.79
C ASP A 74 -1.55 5.45 2.83
N LEU A 75 -0.81 5.08 3.87
CA LEU A 75 -0.30 3.72 4.03
C LEU A 75 -1.41 2.71 4.32
N GLU A 76 -2.50 3.10 4.98
CA GLU A 76 -3.57 2.20 5.41
C GLU A 76 -4.49 1.80 4.25
N GLY A 77 -4.82 2.76 3.39
CA GLY A 77 -5.49 2.52 2.11
C GLY A 77 -4.67 1.57 1.24
N SER A 78 -3.35 1.75 1.21
CA SER A 78 -2.44 0.88 0.47
C SER A 78 -2.38 -0.53 1.06
N LYS A 79 -2.28 -0.67 2.39
CA LYS A 79 -2.35 -1.97 3.09
C LYS A 79 -3.63 -2.72 2.76
N THR A 80 -4.77 -2.05 2.75
CA THR A 80 -6.05 -2.66 2.40
C THR A 80 -6.04 -3.24 0.98
N LYS A 81 -5.46 -2.51 0.02
CA LYS A 81 -5.29 -2.99 -1.36
C LYS A 81 -4.31 -4.15 -1.44
N ILE A 82 -3.18 -4.08 -0.73
CA ILE A 82 -2.19 -5.17 -0.60
C ILE A 82 -2.86 -6.45 -0.10
N THR A 83 -3.62 -6.38 1.01
CA THR A 83 -4.33 -7.53 1.56
C THR A 83 -5.29 -8.14 0.54
N LYS A 84 -6.07 -7.31 -0.17
CA LYS A 84 -6.98 -7.80 -1.22
C LYS A 84 -6.23 -8.51 -2.36
N LEU A 85 -5.10 -7.97 -2.81
CA LEU A 85 -4.27 -8.62 -3.84
C LEU A 85 -3.71 -9.96 -3.37
N MET A 86 -3.24 -10.04 -2.12
CA MET A 86 -2.78 -11.31 -1.55
C MET A 86 -3.90 -12.36 -1.53
N ASP A 87 -5.11 -11.96 -1.15
CA ASP A 87 -6.24 -12.89 -1.10
C ASP A 87 -6.64 -13.37 -2.50
N LEU A 88 -6.56 -12.51 -3.51
CA LEU A 88 -6.74 -12.89 -4.91
C LEU A 88 -5.66 -13.87 -5.39
N GLN A 89 -4.39 -13.60 -5.08
CA GLN A 89 -3.29 -14.52 -5.42
C GLN A 89 -3.43 -15.88 -4.73
N LYS A 90 -3.86 -15.92 -3.47
CA LYS A 90 -4.15 -17.16 -2.75
C LYS A 90 -5.26 -17.95 -3.44
N LYS A 91 -6.37 -17.31 -3.79
CA LYS A 91 -7.49 -17.94 -4.52
C LYS A 91 -7.05 -18.49 -5.86
N GLN A 92 -6.30 -17.69 -6.64
CA GLN A 92 -5.77 -18.11 -7.93
C GLN A 92 -4.81 -19.31 -7.80
N LYS A 93 -3.93 -19.31 -6.79
CA LYS A 93 -3.06 -20.46 -6.50
C LYS A 93 -3.87 -21.71 -6.15
N ILE A 94 -4.93 -21.59 -5.36
CA ILE A 94 -5.82 -22.72 -5.03
C ILE A 94 -6.52 -23.24 -6.28
N ASP A 95 -7.07 -22.37 -7.13
CA ASP A 95 -7.78 -22.79 -8.34
C ASP A 95 -6.86 -23.44 -9.39
N ASN A 96 -5.63 -22.96 -9.50
CA ASN A 96 -4.60 -23.50 -10.37
C ASN A 96 -3.81 -24.67 -9.75
N SER A 97 -4.03 -24.97 -8.46
CA SER A 97 -3.42 -26.14 -7.83
C SER A 97 -4.05 -27.40 -8.42
N TYR A 98 -3.26 -28.49 -8.45
CA TYR A 98 -3.71 -29.79 -8.90
C TYR A 98 -5.02 -30.18 -8.19
N LYS A 99 -6.12 -30.16 -8.93
CA LYS A 99 -7.38 -30.77 -8.52
C LYS A 99 -7.25 -32.26 -8.89
N PRO A 100 -7.26 -33.19 -7.92
CA PRO A 100 -7.17 -34.61 -8.25
C PRO A 100 -8.30 -34.98 -9.21
N ASN A 101 -7.94 -35.34 -10.44
CA ASN A 101 -8.89 -35.86 -11.44
C ASN A 101 -9.47 -37.23 -11.03
N GLU A 102 -8.87 -37.84 -10.01
CA GLU A 102 -9.29 -39.09 -9.41
C GLU A 102 -9.30 -38.92 -7.89
N HIS A 103 -10.36 -38.33 -7.34
CA HIS A 103 -10.90 -39.01 -6.18
C HIS A 103 -11.26 -40.39 -6.69
N LYS A 104 -10.59 -41.46 -6.19
CA LYS A 104 -11.12 -42.81 -6.36
C LYS A 104 -12.60 -42.69 -6.02
N ASN A 105 -13.47 -42.93 -7.00
CA ASN A 105 -14.90 -43.03 -6.71
C ASN A 105 -14.99 -43.98 -5.52
N ASP A 106 -15.62 -43.50 -4.44
CA ASP A 106 -15.80 -44.32 -3.24
C ASP A 106 -16.30 -45.69 -3.72
N ASP A 107 -15.57 -46.75 -3.38
CA ASP A 107 -16.01 -48.07 -3.84
C ASP A 107 -17.39 -48.37 -3.22
N ALA A 108 -18.15 -49.28 -3.82
CA ALA A 108 -19.51 -49.55 -3.38
C ALA A 108 -19.59 -49.91 -1.88
N TYR A 109 -18.48 -50.41 -1.30
CA TYR A 109 -18.37 -50.64 0.14
C TYR A 109 -18.21 -49.33 0.92
N SER A 110 -17.27 -48.45 0.53
CA SER A 110 -17.03 -47.14 1.16
C SER A 110 -18.28 -46.24 1.12
N VAL A 111 -19.08 -46.29 0.06
CA VAL A 111 -20.37 -45.58 -0.01
C VAL A 111 -21.37 -46.15 0.99
N ALA A 112 -21.53 -47.47 1.04
CA ALA A 112 -22.44 -48.14 1.97
C ALA A 112 -22.03 -47.93 3.44
N GLU A 113 -20.74 -47.94 3.73
CA GLU A 113 -20.18 -47.66 5.06
C GLU A 113 -20.49 -46.24 5.53
N LYS A 114 -20.26 -45.23 4.67
CA LYS A 114 -20.62 -43.83 4.99
C LYS A 114 -22.12 -43.66 5.26
N ASN A 115 -22.96 -44.41 4.54
CA ASN A 115 -24.41 -44.38 4.69
C ASN A 115 -24.95 -45.30 5.80
N LYS A 116 -24.08 -46.00 6.54
CA LYS A 116 -24.43 -47.02 7.55
C LYS A 116 -25.35 -48.13 7.02
N ASP A 117 -25.26 -48.43 5.72
CA ASP A 117 -26.01 -49.48 5.04
C ASP A 117 -25.27 -50.82 5.14
N VAL A 118 -25.63 -51.60 6.15
CA VAL A 118 -25.04 -52.92 6.41
C VAL A 118 -25.31 -53.91 5.27
N GLU A 119 -26.47 -53.83 4.62
CA GLU A 119 -26.83 -54.72 3.51
C GLU A 119 -25.97 -54.42 2.28
N GLY A 120 -25.80 -53.13 1.95
CA GLY A 120 -24.91 -52.67 0.89
C GLY A 120 -23.45 -53.06 1.12
N MET A 121 -22.96 -52.96 2.37
CA MET A 121 -21.61 -53.39 2.76
C MET A 121 -21.40 -54.89 2.51
N LEU A 122 -22.34 -55.74 2.92
CA LEU A 122 -22.27 -57.19 2.74
C LEU A 122 -22.30 -57.56 1.25
N LYS A 123 -23.23 -57.00 0.48
CA LYS A 123 -23.33 -57.24 -0.97
C LYS A 123 -22.05 -56.86 -1.71
N SER A 124 -21.43 -55.74 -1.35
CA SER A 124 -20.16 -55.31 -1.94
C SER A 124 -19.01 -56.27 -1.64
N LYS A 125 -18.93 -56.81 -0.40
CA LYS A 125 -17.92 -57.83 -0.06
C LYS A 125 -18.15 -59.16 -0.75
N PHE A 126 -19.38 -59.65 -0.81
CA PHE A 126 -19.70 -60.91 -1.49
C PHE A 126 -19.48 -60.83 -3.00
N SER A 127 -19.83 -59.70 -3.63
CA SER A 127 -19.62 -59.51 -5.07
C SER A 127 -18.14 -59.57 -5.46
N LYS A 128 -17.23 -59.14 -4.58
CA LYS A 128 -15.77 -59.23 -4.79
C LYS A 128 -15.20 -60.64 -4.58
N LEU A 129 -15.92 -61.53 -3.89
CA LEU A 129 -15.49 -62.92 -3.63
C LEU A 129 -15.86 -63.89 -4.76
N PHE A 130 -16.82 -63.51 -5.61
CA PHE A 130 -17.32 -64.34 -6.71
C PHE A 130 -17.01 -63.75 -8.10
N GLN A 131 -16.06 -62.81 -8.16
CA GLN A 131 -15.44 -62.31 -9.40
C GLN A 131 -14.13 -63.05 -9.66
#